data_AF-A0AA35W5D1-F1
#
_entry.id   AF-A0AA35W5D1-F1
#
_cell.length_a   1.000
_cell.length_b   1.000
_cell.length_c   1.000
_cell.angle_alpha   90.00
_cell.angle_beta   90.00
_cell.angle_gamma   90.00
#
_symmetry.space_group_name_H-M   'P 1'
#
loop_
_entity.id
_entity.type
_entity.pdbx_description
1 polymer ?
#
loop_
_entity_poly.entity_id
_entity_poly.type
_entity_poly.pdbx_seq_one_letter_code
_entity_poly.pdbx_strand_id
1 'polypeptide(L)'
;SKRLGGGEGDAEEVKSHVFFESINWDDVYNKKITPPLVPFILSQTSTDYFEEEFTAENPQLTPPDESPLKDYGELFKDFDSVASDW
;
A
#
# COMPACT_ATOMS: atom_id res chain seq x y z
N SER A 1 -14.87 -23.11 4.21
CA SER A 1 -15.78 -21.94 4.12
C SER A 1 -16.69 -22.10 2.91
N LYS A 2 -17.85 -21.42 2.83
CA LYS A 2 -18.66 -21.33 1.59
C LYS A 2 -18.32 -20.12 0.72
N ARG A 3 -17.48 -19.21 1.22
CA ARG A 3 -16.98 -18.03 0.50
C ARG A 3 -15.95 -18.49 -0.54
N LEU A 4 -16.07 -18.00 -1.78
CA LEU A 4 -15.07 -18.23 -2.84
C LEU A 4 -13.68 -17.79 -2.37
N GLY A 5 -12.66 -18.62 -2.61
CA GLY A 5 -11.30 -18.39 -2.15
C GLY A 5 -11.08 -18.67 -0.65
N GLY A 6 -12.04 -19.30 0.01
CA GLY A 6 -11.89 -19.75 1.41
C GLY A 6 -11.59 -21.24 1.56
N GLY A 7 -11.25 -21.92 0.47
CA GLY A 7 -10.81 -23.32 0.40
C GLY A 7 -9.30 -23.43 0.21
N GLU A 8 -8.80 -24.65 -0.04
CA GLU A 8 -7.37 -24.90 -0.26
C GLU A 8 -6.81 -24.21 -1.52
N GLY A 9 -7.67 -23.95 -2.51
CA GLY A 9 -7.27 -23.26 -3.74
C GLY A 9 -7.14 -21.74 -3.59
N ASP A 10 -7.62 -21.15 -2.50
CA ASP A 10 -7.44 -19.73 -2.13
C ASP A 10 -7.63 -18.76 -3.34
N ALA A 11 -6.64 -17.92 -3.63
CA ALA A 11 -6.69 -16.94 -4.72
C ALA A 11 -6.91 -17.58 -6.11
N GLU A 12 -6.49 -18.83 -6.35
CA GLU A 12 -6.68 -19.48 -7.64
C GLU A 12 -8.16 -19.78 -7.93
N GLU A 13 -8.95 -20.05 -6.90
CA GLU A 13 -10.41 -20.16 -7.05
C GLU A 13 -11.02 -18.84 -7.53
N VAL A 14 -10.55 -17.72 -6.99
CA VAL A 14 -11.01 -16.37 -7.37
C VAL A 14 -10.56 -16.01 -8.78
N LYS A 15 -9.28 -16.25 -9.11
CA LYS A 15 -8.69 -15.96 -10.43
C LYS A 15 -9.38 -16.71 -11.58
N SER A 16 -9.83 -17.94 -11.33
CA SER A 16 -10.52 -18.79 -12.30
C SER A 16 -12.01 -18.47 -12.50
N HIS A 17 -12.59 -17.57 -11.70
CA HIS A 17 -14.01 -17.25 -11.77
C HIS A 17 -14.36 -16.54 -13.09
N VAL A 18 -15.52 -16.85 -13.68
CA VAL A 18 -15.97 -16.34 -15.00
C VAL A 18 -15.94 -14.83 -15.13
N PHE A 19 -16.15 -14.10 -14.02
CA PHE A 19 -16.04 -12.64 -13.99
C PHE A 19 -14.65 -12.13 -14.46
N PHE A 20 -13.59 -12.91 -14.22
CA PHE A 20 -12.21 -12.57 -14.56
C PHE A 20 -11.68 -13.33 -15.79
N GLU A 21 -12.54 -13.97 -16.58
CA GLU A 21 -12.11 -14.81 -17.73
C GLU A 21 -11.25 -14.06 -18.76
N SER A 22 -11.43 -12.74 -18.86
CA SER A 22 -10.69 -11.86 -19.78
C SER A 22 -9.36 -11.36 -19.21
N ILE A 23 -9.03 -11.68 -17.96
CA ILE A 23 -7.85 -11.18 -17.27
C ILE A 23 -6.69 -12.18 -17.41
N ASN A 24 -5.62 -11.75 -18.05
CA ASN A 24 -4.33 -12.43 -17.94
C ASN A 24 -3.62 -11.96 -16.66
N TRP A 25 -3.63 -12.79 -15.62
CA TRP A 25 -3.04 -12.47 -14.32
C TRP A 25 -1.53 -12.26 -14.36
N ASP A 26 -0.81 -12.91 -15.28
CA ASP A 26 0.63 -12.68 -15.46
C ASP A 26 0.91 -11.28 -16.03
N ASP A 27 0.05 -10.80 -16.93
CA ASP A 27 0.19 -9.46 -17.50
C ASP A 27 -0.20 -8.37 -16.49
N VAL A 28 -1.17 -8.65 -15.60
CA VAL A 28 -1.47 -7.78 -14.45
C VAL A 28 -0.27 -7.69 -13.52
N TYR A 29 0.29 -8.83 -13.10
CA TYR A 29 1.44 -8.89 -12.18
C TYR A 29 2.66 -8.15 -12.73
N ASN A 30 2.95 -8.35 -14.02
CA ASN A 30 4.07 -7.70 -14.71
C ASN A 30 3.75 -6.28 -15.19
N LYS A 31 2.63 -5.68 -14.77
CA LYS A 31 2.20 -4.30 -15.11
C LYS A 31 2.14 -4.03 -16.62
N LYS A 32 1.76 -5.03 -17.43
CA LYS A 32 1.62 -4.90 -18.89
C LYS A 32 0.22 -4.46 -19.33
N ILE A 33 -0.77 -4.58 -18.46
CA ILE A 33 -2.13 -4.09 -18.71
C ILE A 33 -2.19 -2.62 -18.28
N THR A 34 -2.55 -1.72 -19.19
CA THR A 34 -2.81 -0.32 -18.86
C THR A 34 -4.00 -0.21 -17.91
N PRO A 35 -3.87 0.45 -16.75
CA PRO A 35 -5.00 0.68 -15.86
C PRO A 35 -6.10 1.50 -16.55
N PRO A 36 -7.39 1.25 -16.23
CA PRO A 36 -8.50 2.00 -16.83
C PRO A 36 -8.51 3.49 -16.43
N LEU A 37 -7.86 3.83 -15.31
CA LEU A 37 -7.66 5.19 -14.84
C LEU A 37 -6.16 5.43 -14.67
N VAL A 38 -5.62 6.35 -15.47
CA VAL A 38 -4.24 6.82 -15.32
C VAL A 38 -4.31 8.25 -14.76
N PRO A 39 -3.83 8.49 -13.52
CA PRO A 39 -3.85 9.83 -12.95
C PRO A 39 -2.93 10.76 -13.73
N PHE A 40 -3.31 12.02 -13.84
CA PHE A 40 -2.50 13.06 -14.45
C PHE A 40 -1.60 13.67 -13.38
N ILE A 41 -0.27 13.52 -13.53
CA ILE A 41 0.72 14.00 -12.56
C ILE A 41 1.43 15.22 -13.14
N LEU A 42 1.23 16.38 -12.51
CA LEU A 42 1.81 17.66 -12.96
C LEU A 42 3.33 17.72 -12.79
N SER A 43 3.85 17.15 -11.70
CA SER A 43 5.28 17.20 -11.36
C SER A 43 5.67 16.07 -10.41
N GLN A 44 6.98 15.89 -10.19
CA GLN A 44 7.50 14.90 -9.22
C GLN A 44 7.06 15.17 -7.77
N THR A 45 6.61 16.39 -7.47
CA THR A 45 6.15 16.81 -6.14
C THR A 45 4.65 17.14 -6.15
N SER A 46 3.90 16.66 -7.15
CA SER A 46 2.45 16.87 -7.23
C SER A 46 1.76 16.19 -6.06
N THR A 47 0.83 16.91 -5.44
CA THR A 47 -0.04 16.42 -4.36
C THR A 47 -1.51 16.47 -4.77
N ASP A 48 -1.81 16.50 -6.07
CA ASP A 48 -3.17 16.76 -6.63
C ASP A 48 -4.22 15.69 -6.25
N TYR A 49 -3.77 14.53 -5.75
CA TYR A 49 -4.60 13.41 -5.31
C TYR A 49 -4.60 13.22 -3.78
N PHE A 50 -4.09 14.20 -3.04
CA PHE A 50 -4.14 14.27 -1.58
C PHE A 50 -5.05 15.43 -1.16
N GLU A 51 -5.65 15.34 0.02
CA GLU A 51 -6.52 16.41 0.53
C GLU A 51 -5.69 17.63 0.93
N GLU A 52 -6.19 18.82 0.56
CA GLU A 52 -5.49 20.10 0.79
C GLU A 52 -5.24 20.37 2.28
N GLU A 53 -6.14 19.90 3.16
CA GLU A 53 -6.02 20.01 4.61
C GLU A 53 -4.67 19.51 5.11
N PHE A 54 -4.13 18.42 4.53
CA PHE A 54 -2.83 17.89 4.92
C PHE A 54 -1.67 18.49 4.13
N THR A 55 -1.84 18.72 2.83
CA THR A 55 -0.75 19.21 1.98
C THR A 55 -0.41 20.68 2.23
N ALA A 56 -1.32 21.43 2.84
CA ALA A 56 -1.11 22.80 3.26
C ALA A 56 -0.38 22.92 4.62
N GLU A 57 -0.27 21.83 5.38
CA GLU A 57 0.49 21.83 6.63
C GLU A 57 1.99 21.94 6.40
N ASN A 58 2.71 22.45 7.40
CA ASN A 58 4.17 22.42 7.39
C ASN A 58 4.66 20.98 7.65
N PRO A 59 5.44 20.35 6.76
CA PRO A 59 5.89 18.97 6.93
C PRO A 59 6.96 18.88 8.03
N GLN A 60 6.51 18.82 9.27
CA GLN A 60 7.36 18.78 10.46
C GLN A 60 6.88 17.71 11.43
N LEU A 61 7.83 17.12 12.17
CA LEU A 61 7.50 16.25 13.29
C LEU A 61 7.05 17.10 14.46
N THR A 62 5.79 16.96 14.86
CA THR A 62 5.28 17.57 16.10
C THR A 62 5.99 16.93 17.30
N PRO A 63 6.68 17.72 18.15
CA PRO A 63 7.30 17.18 19.35
C PRO A 63 6.23 16.56 20.27
N PRO A 64 6.52 15.41 20.90
CA PRO A 64 5.61 14.83 21.89
C PRO A 64 5.56 15.69 23.15
N ASP A 65 4.44 15.64 23.88
CA ASP A 65 4.35 16.16 25.24
C ASP A 65 5.36 15.47 26.16
N GLU A 66 5.69 16.06 27.33
CA GLU A 66 6.60 15.47 28.31
C GLU A 66 6.11 14.06 28.72
N SER A 67 6.73 13.04 28.11
CA SER A 67 6.31 11.64 28.14
C SER A 67 7.47 10.75 28.58
N PRO A 68 7.24 9.60 29.23
CA PRO A 68 8.27 8.61 29.55
C PRO A 68 8.73 7.85 28.30
N LEU A 69 8.92 8.53 27.15
CA LEU A 69 9.46 7.93 25.92
C LEU A 69 10.77 7.19 26.13
N LYS A 70 11.54 7.59 27.16
CA LYS A 70 12.77 6.93 27.58
C LYS A 70 12.55 5.50 28.10
N ASP A 71 11.39 5.21 28.68
CA ASP A 71 11.10 3.92 29.31
C ASP A 71 10.63 2.86 28.31
N TYR A 72 10.28 3.26 27.08
CA TYR A 72 9.81 2.36 26.02
C TYR A 72 10.88 1.98 25.00
N GLY A 73 12.11 2.49 25.11
CA GLY A 73 13.15 2.27 24.11
C GLY A 73 13.42 0.79 23.80
N GLU A 74 13.41 -0.06 24.83
CA GLU A 74 13.58 -1.52 24.68
C GLU A 74 12.47 -2.19 23.87
N LEU A 75 11.26 -1.61 23.80
CA LEU A 75 10.16 -2.14 22.99
C LEU A 75 10.39 -1.97 21.48
N PHE A 76 11.26 -1.03 21.09
CA PHE A 76 11.50 -0.67 19.69
C PHE A 76 12.88 -1.07 19.18
N LYS A 77 13.67 -1.83 19.96
CA LYS A 77 15.07 -2.18 19.62
C LYS A 77 15.25 -2.91 18.28
N ASP A 78 14.20 -3.58 17.80
CA ASP A 78 14.19 -4.34 16.55
C ASP A 78 13.24 -3.70 15.50
N PHE A 79 12.83 -2.44 15.70
CA PHE A 79 11.94 -1.71 14.78
C PHE A 79 12.66 -1.27 13.51
N ASP A 80 13.91 -0.81 13.66
CA ASP A 80 14.71 -0.34 12.55
C ASP A 80 15.00 -1.49 11.59
N SER A 81 14.56 -1.31 10.35
CA SER A 81 14.82 -2.26 9.28
C SER A 81 15.13 -1.52 7.99
N VAL A 82 16.00 -2.13 7.19
CA VAL A 82 16.24 -1.74 5.80
C VAL A 82 15.88 -2.96 4.98
N ALA A 83 15.06 -2.78 3.95
CA ALA A 83 14.78 -3.86 3.02
C ALA A 83 16.11 -4.38 2.48
N SER A 84 16.38 -5.67 2.69
CA SER A 84 17.68 -6.25 2.33
C SER A 84 17.91 -6.25 0.82
N ASP A 85 16.83 -6.25 0.02
CA ASP A 85 16.85 -6.16 -1.44
C ASP A 85 15.53 -5.59 -1.96
N TRP A 86 15.60 -4.45 -2.66
CA TRP A 86 14.68 -3.97 -3.70
C TRP A 86 15.50 -3.76 -4.98
#